data_AF-A0A849QWH3-F1
#
_entry.id   AF-A0A849QWH3-F1
#
_cell.length_a   1.000
_cell.length_b   1.000
_cell.length_c   1.000
_cell.angle_alpha   90.00
_cell.angle_beta   90.00
_cell.angle_gamma   90.00
#
_symmetry.space_group_name_H-M   'P 1'
#
loop_
_entity.id
_entity.type
_entity.pdbx_description
1 polymer ?
#
loop_
_entity_poly.entity_id
_entity_poly.type
_entity_poly.pdbx_seq_one_letter_code
_entity_poly.pdbx_strand_id
1 'polypeptide(L)'
;PVYPSSRKTYNPYTGETNFSNNEHNGIDLSNSGNNKIYLNNFINNRENVHPEISGNFWNSTEPLTYQYKNTTFTSYMGNFWSDYKGPDADGDGLGDTSYVIDSDEDSHPLMSRFENYSDICAKVWH
;
A
#
# COMPACT_ATOMS: atom_id res chain seq x y z
N PRO A 1 26.70 -8.25 -18.19
CA PRO A 1 25.24 -7.96 -18.20
C PRO A 1 24.93 -6.95 -17.09
N VAL A 2 24.76 -5.69 -17.46
CA VAL A 2 24.30 -4.64 -16.54
C VAL A 2 22.79 -4.81 -16.45
N TYR A 3 22.29 -5.36 -15.34
CA TYR A 3 20.87 -5.35 -15.05
C TYR A 3 20.47 -3.92 -14.67
N PRO A 4 19.48 -3.29 -15.32
CA PRO A 4 19.05 -1.97 -14.93
C PRO A 4 18.26 -2.10 -13.62
N SER A 5 18.94 -1.96 -12.48
CA SER A 5 18.29 -1.74 -11.20
C SER A 5 17.69 -0.33 -11.25
N SER A 6 16.43 -0.22 -11.67
CA SER A 6 15.69 1.03 -11.58
C SER A 6 15.40 1.31 -10.11
N ARG A 7 16.39 1.83 -9.38
CA ARG A 7 16.16 2.55 -8.12
C ARG A 7 15.30 3.76 -8.47
N LYS A 8 13.97 3.62 -8.35
CA LYS A 8 13.06 4.75 -8.51
C LYS A 8 13.30 5.66 -7.31
N THR A 9 13.87 6.83 -7.58
CA THR A 9 14.08 7.90 -6.61
C THR A 9 12.75 8.25 -5.95
N TYR A 10 12.80 8.29 -4.63
CA TYR A 10 11.71 8.53 -3.71
C TYR A 10 10.88 9.78 -4.05
N ASN A 11 9.58 9.62 -4.24
CA ASN A 11 8.60 10.71 -4.25
C ASN A 11 7.81 10.60 -2.94
N PRO A 12 7.70 11.65 -2.11
CA PRO A 12 6.98 11.61 -0.82
C PRO A 12 5.47 11.27 -0.92
N TYR A 13 4.98 11.10 -2.15
CA TYR A 13 3.67 10.55 -2.48
C TYR A 13 3.88 9.31 -3.36
N THR A 14 3.75 8.13 -2.78
CA THR A 14 3.73 6.87 -3.57
C THR A 14 2.33 6.29 -3.51
N GLY A 15 1.60 6.45 -4.60
CA GLY A 15 0.41 5.67 -4.90
C GLY A 15 0.47 5.18 -6.35
N GLU A 16 -0.34 4.18 -6.67
CA GLU A 16 -0.45 3.58 -8.00
C GLU A 16 0.89 3.02 -8.53
N THR A 17 1.78 2.56 -7.63
CA THR A 17 3.09 2.02 -8.00
C THR A 17 3.19 0.52 -7.76
N ASN A 18 3.79 -0.19 -8.72
CA ASN A 18 4.11 -1.61 -8.64
C ASN A 18 5.57 -1.80 -8.17
N PHE A 19 5.77 -2.26 -6.93
CA PHE A 19 7.07 -2.65 -6.35
C PHE A 19 7.20 -4.18 -6.37
N SER A 20 7.86 -4.71 -7.40
CA SER A 20 7.90 -6.17 -7.63
C SER A 20 9.28 -6.70 -8.00
N ASN A 21 9.59 -7.91 -7.52
CA ASN A 21 10.81 -8.66 -7.85
C ASN A 21 12.12 -7.91 -7.57
N ASN A 22 12.17 -7.11 -6.50
CA ASN A 22 13.39 -6.43 -6.09
C ASN A 22 14.32 -7.39 -5.32
N GLU A 23 15.59 -7.47 -5.72
CA GLU A 23 16.63 -8.32 -5.08
C GLU A 23 17.02 -7.84 -3.66
N HIS A 24 16.63 -6.62 -3.31
CA HIS A 24 16.79 -6.01 -1.99
C HIS A 24 15.43 -5.72 -1.37
N ASN A 25 14.92 -4.48 -1.50
CA ASN A 25 13.67 -4.04 -0.86
C ASN A 25 12.66 -3.54 -1.90
N GLY A 26 11.36 -3.68 -1.62
CA GLY A 26 10.31 -3.03 -2.42
C GLY A 26 10.44 -1.50 -2.36
N ILE A 27 10.51 -0.95 -1.15
CA ILE A 27 10.83 0.45 -0.87
C ILE A 27 11.95 0.52 0.20
N ASP A 28 12.87 1.47 0.02
CA ASP A 28 13.89 1.87 1.00
C ASP A 28 13.52 3.25 1.56
N LEU A 29 13.27 3.32 2.88
CA LEU A 29 12.83 4.52 3.60
C LEU A 29 13.90 5.07 4.57
N SER A 30 15.18 4.79 4.31
CA SER A 30 16.29 5.25 5.14
C SER A 30 16.22 6.75 5.44
N ASN A 31 16.19 7.09 6.75
CA ASN A 31 16.04 8.44 7.29
C ASN A 31 14.83 9.26 6.78
N SER A 32 13.74 8.61 6.37
CA SER A 32 12.54 9.28 5.82
C SER A 32 11.28 8.90 6.61
N GLY A 33 10.64 9.89 7.25
CA GLY A 33 9.39 9.75 7.99
C GLY A 33 8.28 10.68 7.47
N ASN A 34 7.05 10.51 7.97
CA ASN A 34 5.84 11.26 7.60
C ASN A 34 5.41 11.13 6.13
N ASN A 35 5.71 10.00 5.50
CA ASN A 35 5.35 9.77 4.10
C ASN A 35 4.00 9.06 4.00
N LYS A 36 3.30 9.27 2.89
CA LYS A 36 2.01 8.62 2.62
C LYS A 36 2.20 7.57 1.54
N ILE A 37 2.00 6.32 1.91
CA ILE A 37 2.26 5.13 1.10
C ILE A 37 0.98 4.31 1.09
N TYR A 38 0.18 4.44 0.04
CA TYR A 38 -1.09 3.73 -0.12
C TYR A 38 -1.38 3.51 -1.60
N LEU A 39 -2.22 2.53 -1.95
CA LEU A 39 -2.51 2.11 -3.32
C LEU A 39 -1.29 1.64 -4.11
N ASN A 40 -0.35 0.96 -3.46
CA ASN A 40 0.79 0.32 -4.11
C ASN A 40 0.65 -1.20 -4.08
N ASN A 41 1.36 -1.88 -4.98
CA ASN A 41 1.48 -3.34 -4.96
C ASN A 41 2.91 -3.75 -4.55
N PHE A 42 3.04 -4.45 -3.43
CA PHE A 42 4.28 -5.12 -2.99
C PHE A 42 4.21 -6.59 -3.35
N ILE A 43 4.97 -7.01 -4.37
CA ILE A 43 4.87 -8.35 -4.94
C ILE A 43 6.23 -9.06 -4.95
N ASN A 44 6.35 -10.14 -4.18
CA ASN A 44 7.51 -11.04 -4.19
C ASN A 44 8.86 -10.30 -4.06
N ASN A 45 8.93 -9.28 -3.21
CA ASN A 45 10.20 -8.67 -2.86
C ASN A 45 10.92 -9.53 -1.82
N ARG A 46 12.25 -9.49 -1.79
CA ARG A 46 13.02 -10.18 -0.74
C ARG A 46 12.65 -9.67 0.66
N GLU A 47 12.59 -8.35 0.80
CA GLU A 47 11.90 -7.66 1.89
C GLU A 47 10.94 -6.64 1.27
N ASN A 48 9.67 -6.61 1.70
CA ASN A 48 8.69 -5.68 1.13
C ASN A 48 9.06 -4.23 1.45
N VAL A 49 9.50 -3.99 2.68
CA VAL A 49 9.89 -2.68 3.21
C VAL A 49 11.12 -2.87 4.09
N HIS A 50 12.08 -1.96 4.00
CA HIS A 50 13.14 -1.82 5.00
C HIS A 50 12.94 -0.49 5.76
N PRO A 51 12.25 -0.51 6.91
CA PRO A 51 12.04 0.68 7.72
C PRO A 51 13.25 0.91 8.63
N GLU A 52 13.88 2.09 8.57
CA GLU A 52 14.85 2.53 9.60
C GLU A 52 14.19 3.40 10.68
N ILE A 53 13.03 4.01 10.42
CA ILE A 53 12.37 4.97 11.33
C ILE A 53 10.83 4.85 11.22
N SER A 54 10.15 4.82 12.38
CA SER A 54 8.69 4.85 12.54
C SER A 54 8.09 6.21 12.13
N GLY A 55 6.81 6.21 11.73
CA GLY A 55 6.04 7.44 11.48
C GLY A 55 5.72 7.68 10.01
N ASN A 56 5.68 6.62 9.20
CA ASN A 56 5.08 6.66 7.87
C ASN A 56 3.61 6.23 7.95
N PHE A 57 2.79 6.76 7.05
CA PHE A 57 1.40 6.35 6.90
C PHE A 57 1.30 5.32 5.78
N TRP A 58 0.94 4.09 6.13
CA TRP A 58 0.84 2.95 5.21
C TRP A 58 -0.58 2.74 4.65
N ASN A 59 -1.46 3.68 4.95
CA ASN A 59 -2.80 3.81 4.42
C ASN A 59 -3.12 5.29 4.22
N SER A 60 -4.18 5.59 3.48
CA SER A 60 -4.62 6.97 3.28
C SER A 60 -4.87 7.66 4.62
N THR A 61 -4.57 8.96 4.71
CA THR A 61 -4.85 9.76 5.93
C THR A 61 -6.28 10.27 6.00
N GLU A 62 -7.03 10.13 4.90
CA GLU A 62 -8.43 10.50 4.77
C GLU A 62 -9.20 9.35 4.10
N PRO A 63 -10.51 9.18 4.39
CA PRO A 63 -11.33 8.19 3.72
C PRO A 63 -11.45 8.48 2.21
N LEU A 64 -11.32 7.43 1.41
CA LEU A 64 -11.54 7.44 -0.02
C LEU A 64 -12.81 6.66 -0.34
N THR A 65 -13.60 7.18 -1.27
CA THR A 65 -14.67 6.41 -1.92
C THR A 65 -14.05 5.63 -3.06
N TYR A 66 -14.39 4.34 -3.18
CA TYR A 66 -13.85 3.45 -4.22
C TYR A 66 -14.90 2.42 -4.63
N GLN A 67 -14.71 1.81 -5.80
CA GLN A 67 -15.45 0.65 -6.25
C GLN A 67 -14.60 -0.61 -6.18
N TYR A 68 -15.15 -1.67 -5.61
CA TYR A 68 -14.59 -3.02 -5.62
C TYR A 68 -15.68 -4.03 -5.97
N LYS A 69 -15.43 -4.89 -6.95
CA LYS A 69 -16.43 -5.85 -7.49
C LYS A 69 -17.79 -5.20 -7.80
N ASN A 70 -17.77 -4.01 -8.41
CA ASN A 70 -18.95 -3.20 -8.77
C ASN A 70 -19.80 -2.72 -7.57
N THR A 71 -19.28 -2.77 -6.35
CA THR A 71 -19.92 -2.19 -5.16
C THR A 71 -19.09 -1.00 -4.68
N THR A 72 -19.78 0.09 -4.31
CA THR A 72 -19.13 1.31 -3.80
C THR A 72 -18.97 1.22 -2.30
N PHE A 73 -17.76 1.51 -1.83
CA PHE A 73 -17.40 1.54 -0.41
C PHE A 73 -16.74 2.88 -0.07
N THR A 74 -16.59 3.16 1.22
CA THR A 74 -15.85 4.33 1.71
C THR A 74 -15.09 3.93 2.95
N SER A 75 -13.77 3.97 2.86
CA SER A 75 -12.86 3.63 3.96
C SER A 75 -11.49 4.26 3.74
N TYR A 76 -10.57 4.06 4.67
CA TYR A 76 -9.15 4.29 4.40
C TYR A 76 -8.61 3.15 3.52
N MET A 77 -7.68 3.45 2.62
CA MET A 77 -7.13 2.44 1.71
C MET A 77 -5.63 2.29 1.95
N GLY A 78 -5.16 1.04 2.07
CA GLY A 78 -3.76 0.67 2.26
C GLY A 78 -3.07 0.23 0.98
N ASN A 79 -2.18 -0.75 1.10
CA ASN A 79 -1.41 -1.34 0.01
C ASN A 79 -1.74 -2.82 -0.18
N PHE A 80 -1.45 -3.34 -1.37
CA PHE A 80 -1.50 -4.77 -1.63
C PHE A 80 -0.16 -5.41 -1.24
N TRP A 81 -0.21 -6.48 -0.44
CA TRP A 81 0.96 -7.26 -0.03
C TRP A 81 0.79 -8.70 -0.48
N SER A 82 1.71 -9.22 -1.30
CA SER A 82 1.58 -10.56 -1.88
C SER A 82 1.54 -11.70 -0.85
N ASP A 83 2.02 -11.45 0.36
CA ASP A 83 2.09 -12.36 1.49
C ASP A 83 1.00 -12.12 2.55
N TYR A 84 0.14 -11.11 2.37
CA TYR A 84 -1.02 -10.89 3.23
C TYR A 84 -2.06 -12.00 3.04
N LYS A 85 -2.55 -12.53 4.17
CA LYS A 85 -3.52 -13.64 4.22
C LYS A 85 -4.64 -13.41 5.24
N GLY A 86 -4.85 -12.14 5.63
CA GLY A 86 -5.94 -11.78 6.54
C GLY A 86 -7.31 -12.00 5.90
N PRO A 87 -8.37 -12.09 6.72
CA PRO A 87 -9.74 -12.21 6.23
C PRO A 87 -10.28 -10.87 5.71
N ASP A 88 -11.33 -10.95 4.89
CA ASP A 88 -12.18 -9.85 4.42
C ASP A 88 -13.62 -10.34 4.60
N ALA A 89 -14.14 -10.16 5.82
CA ALA A 89 -15.41 -10.75 6.24
C ALA A 89 -16.63 -9.96 5.74
N ASP A 90 -16.49 -8.66 5.54
CA ASP A 90 -17.55 -7.79 5.03
C ASP A 90 -17.56 -7.66 3.50
N GLY A 91 -16.49 -8.12 2.83
CA GLY A 91 -16.38 -8.17 1.38
C GLY A 91 -16.12 -6.82 0.75
N ASP A 92 -15.64 -5.83 1.51
CA ASP A 92 -15.33 -4.49 1.02
C ASP A 92 -14.03 -4.45 0.19
N GLY A 93 -13.25 -5.52 0.24
CA GLY A 93 -11.98 -5.65 -0.48
C GLY A 93 -10.79 -5.13 0.32
N LEU A 94 -10.96 -4.80 1.59
CA LEU A 94 -9.91 -4.50 2.54
C LEU A 94 -9.80 -5.64 3.54
N GLY A 95 -8.59 -5.86 4.05
CA GLY A 95 -8.35 -6.89 5.03
C GLY A 95 -8.72 -6.44 6.44
N ASP A 96 -9.42 -7.29 7.20
CA ASP A 96 -9.91 -7.00 8.56
C ASP A 96 -8.78 -6.96 9.62
N THR A 97 -7.57 -7.42 9.25
CA THR A 97 -6.40 -7.43 10.12
C THR A 97 -5.27 -6.59 9.53
N SER A 98 -4.62 -5.76 10.34
CA SER A 98 -3.47 -4.97 9.90
C SER A 98 -2.32 -5.83 9.36
N TYR A 99 -1.60 -5.33 8.37
CA TYR A 99 -0.31 -5.88 7.94
C TYR A 99 0.82 -5.16 8.70
N VAL A 100 1.58 -5.91 9.50
CA VAL A 100 2.64 -5.37 10.37
C VAL A 100 3.88 -5.02 9.56
N ILE A 101 4.43 -3.82 9.79
CA ILE A 101 5.61 -3.26 9.11
C ILE A 101 6.59 -2.79 10.19
N ASP A 102 7.29 -3.74 10.79
CA ASP A 102 8.16 -3.52 11.95
C ASP A 102 7.41 -2.85 13.12
N SER A 103 7.66 -1.56 13.41
CA SER A 103 6.95 -0.79 14.43
C SER A 103 5.71 -0.04 13.93
N ASP A 104 5.51 0.02 12.61
CA ASP A 104 4.35 0.61 11.96
C ASP A 104 3.43 -0.50 11.42
N GLU A 105 2.28 -0.13 10.86
CA GLU A 105 1.36 -1.06 10.23
C GLU A 105 0.56 -0.40 9.10
N ASP A 106 0.15 -1.22 8.13
CA ASP A 106 -0.93 -0.92 7.21
C ASP A 106 -2.23 -1.48 7.81
N SER A 107 -3.07 -0.60 8.37
CA SER A 107 -4.33 -1.01 8.99
C SER A 107 -5.45 -1.31 7.99
N HIS A 108 -5.25 -1.07 6.68
CA HIS A 108 -6.26 -1.33 5.64
C HIS A 108 -5.67 -2.05 4.41
N PRO A 109 -5.07 -3.25 4.57
CA PRO A 109 -4.43 -3.95 3.46
C PRO A 109 -5.42 -4.24 2.33
N LEU A 110 -5.00 -4.08 1.08
CA LEU A 110 -5.84 -4.39 -0.08
C LEU A 110 -5.89 -5.92 -0.29
N MET A 111 -7.08 -6.47 -0.44
CA MET A 111 -7.30 -7.90 -0.75
C MET A 111 -6.94 -8.27 -2.19
N SER A 112 -6.76 -7.28 -3.05
CA SER A 112 -6.33 -7.44 -4.44
C SER A 112 -5.39 -6.30 -4.81
N ARG A 113 -4.74 -6.43 -5.97
CA ARG A 113 -3.89 -5.36 -6.48
C ARG A 113 -4.69 -4.07 -6.69
N PHE A 114 -4.05 -2.91 -6.53
CA PHE A 114 -4.74 -1.61 -6.58
C PHE A 114 -5.54 -1.38 -7.88
N GLU A 115 -5.13 -2.02 -8.99
CA GLU A 115 -5.82 -1.94 -10.28
C GLU A 115 -7.25 -2.56 -10.26
N ASN A 116 -7.61 -3.31 -9.22
CA ASN A 116 -8.96 -3.86 -9.04
C ASN A 116 -9.91 -2.91 -8.29
N TYR A 117 -9.44 -1.72 -7.93
CA TYR A 117 -10.21 -0.67 -7.27
C TYR A 117 -10.36 0.49 -8.25
N SER A 118 -11.59 0.93 -8.50
CA SER A 118 -11.89 2.00 -9.46
C SER A 118 -12.64 3.17 -8.81
N ASP A 119 -12.78 4.27 -9.55
CA ASP A 119 -13.48 5.49 -9.10
C ASP A 119 -13.01 6.01 -7.74
N ILE A 120 -11.71 5.86 -7.48
CA ILE A 120 -11.10 6.28 -6.24
C ILE A 120 -11.13 7.81 -6.17
N CYS A 121 -11.80 8.34 -5.16
CA CYS A 121 -11.88 9.79 -4.94
C CYS A 121 -11.90 10.12 -3.46
N ALA A 122 -11.30 11.25 -3.11
CA ALA A 122 -11.39 11.78 -1.76
C ALA A 122 -12.83 12.21 -1.48
N LYS A 123 -13.32 11.93 -0.26
CA LYS A 123 -14.63 12.41 0.18
C LYS A 123 -14.63 13.93 0.24
N VAL A 124 -15.35 14.58 -0.67
CA VAL A 124 -15.55 16.05 -0.63
C VAL A 124 -16.71 16.31 0.33
N TRP A 125 -16.42 16.94 1.48
CA TRP A 125 -17.45 17.49 2.35
C TRP A 125 -18.06 18.72 1.67
N HIS A 126 -19.39 18.78 1.59
CA HIS A 126 -20.16 19.94 1.11
C HIS A 126 -20.69 20.71 2.31
#